data_AF-A0A7J5V3Q9-F1
#
_entry.id   AF-A0A7J5V3Q9-F1
#
_cell.length_a   1.000
_cell.length_b   1.000
_cell.length_c   1.000
_cell.angle_alpha   90.00
_cell.angle_beta   90.00
_cell.angle_gamma   90.00
#
_symmetry.space_group_name_H-M   'P 1'
#
loop_
_entity.id
_entity.type
_entity.pdbx_description
1 polymer ?
#
loop_
_entity_poly.entity_id
_entity_poly.type
_entity_poly.pdbx_seq_one_letter_code
_entity_poly.pdbx_strand_id
1 'polypeptide(L)'
;MKLQDLRFLRFSACLVIVSMLLFSCLLQKKIMYLQGTSNSDTARQFINERKLTYLIQPGDNLYIKVVSLDEKTAILFNLLESTSGAQNANDQGIYLNSYTVSDEGFIEFPLTVKIIVQNLNKVARWMQRPC
;
A
#
# COMPACT_ATOMS: atom_id res chain seq x y z
N MET A 1 50.22 22.74 47.60
CA MET A 1 48.83 22.39 47.96
C MET A 1 47.81 22.78 46.88
N LYS A 2 47.82 23.99 46.29
CA LYS A 2 46.80 24.45 45.32
C LYS A 2 46.67 23.69 43.98
N LEU A 3 47.69 22.93 43.55
CA LEU A 3 47.67 22.17 42.29
C LEU A 3 46.88 20.84 42.39
N GLN A 4 46.74 20.28 43.60
CA GLN A 4 46.02 19.02 43.81
C GLN A 4 44.51 19.27 43.84
N ASP A 5 44.07 20.39 44.44
CA ASP A 5 42.67 20.78 44.53
C ASP A 5 42.05 21.06 43.15
N LEU A 6 42.80 21.66 42.22
CA LEU A 6 42.35 21.92 40.85
C LEU A 6 42.22 20.64 40.01
N ARG A 7 43.04 19.61 40.31
CA ARG A 7 42.96 18.28 39.68
C ARG A 7 41.76 17.48 40.21
N PHE A 8 41.48 17.57 41.51
CA PHE A 8 40.28 16.97 42.12
C PHE A 8 38.99 17.61 41.61
N LEU A 9 38.95 18.94 41.47
CA LEU A 9 37.78 19.65 40.93
C LEU A 9 37.47 19.28 39.48
N ARG A 10 38.51 19.11 38.64
CA ARG A 10 38.37 18.65 37.26
C ARG A 10 37.87 17.19 37.16
N PHE A 11 38.32 16.33 38.06
CA PHE A 11 37.89 14.94 38.10
C PHE A 11 36.41 14.82 38.52
N SER A 12 36.00 15.61 39.51
CA SER A 12 34.59 15.71 39.94
C SER A 12 33.68 16.20 38.81
N ALA A 13 34.08 17.24 38.07
CA ALA A 13 33.30 17.76 36.93
C ALA A 13 33.14 16.72 35.81
N CYS A 14 34.18 15.95 35.51
CA CYS A 14 34.12 14.90 34.49
C CYS A 14 33.16 13.76 34.90
N LEU A 15 33.16 13.40 36.18
CA LEU A 15 32.29 12.37 36.73
C LEU A 15 30.80 12.78 36.68
N VAL A 16 30.50 14.06 36.93
CA VAL A 16 29.13 14.61 36.79
C VAL A 16 28.67 14.59 35.32
N ILE A 17 29.55 14.93 34.37
CA ILE A 17 29.21 14.91 32.93
C ILE A 17 28.94 13.48 32.44
N VAL A 18 29.75 12.50 32.87
CA VAL A 18 29.56 11.08 32.52
C VAL A 18 28.26 10.53 33.13
N SER A 19 27.93 10.92 34.36
CA SER A 19 26.66 10.58 35.02
C SER A 19 25.45 11.07 34.21
N MET A 20 25.48 12.31 33.72
CA MET A 20 24.37 12.87 32.92
C MET A 20 24.14 12.15 31.59
N LEU A 21 25.20 11.61 30.96
CA LEU A 21 25.08 10.88 29.69
C LEU A 21 24.37 9.53 29.85
N LEU A 22 24.44 8.90 31.03
CA LEU A 22 23.82 7.59 31.31
C LEU A 22 22.29 7.65 31.51
N PHE A 23 21.71 8.82 31.77
CA PHE A 23 20.25 8.99 31.92
C PHE A 23 19.49 9.19 30.60
N SER A 24 20.20 9.36 29.47
CA SER A 24 19.57 9.66 28.17
C SER A 24 19.08 8.44 27.36
N CYS A 25 19.27 7.22 27.88
CA CYS A 25 18.82 5.99 27.21
C CYS A 25 17.31 5.77 27.44
N LEU A 26 16.48 6.50 26.69
CA LEU A 26 15.03 6.31 26.69
C LEU A 26 14.66 5.07 25.88
N LEU A 27 14.02 4.10 26.55
CA LEU A 27 13.49 2.89 25.92
C LEU A 27 12.32 3.27 25.00
N GLN A 28 12.50 3.08 23.69
CA GLN A 28 11.49 3.29 22.65
C GLN A 28 10.39 2.20 22.72
N LYS A 29 9.63 2.13 23.83
CA LYS A 29 8.62 1.08 24.08
C LYS A 29 7.17 1.51 23.82
N LYS A 30 6.96 2.62 23.10
CA LYS A 30 5.61 3.11 22.74
C LYS A 30 5.40 3.29 21.23
N ILE A 31 5.86 2.32 20.45
CA ILE A 31 5.28 2.03 19.12
C ILE A 31 4.38 0.80 19.24
N MET A 32 3.35 0.90 20.09
CA MET A 32 2.32 -0.15 20.24
C MET A 32 0.98 0.46 19.83
N TYR A 33 0.87 0.85 18.56
CA TYR A 33 -0.42 1.03 17.92
C TYR A 33 -0.92 -0.37 17.53
N LEU A 34 -2.10 -0.78 18.03
CA LEU A 34 -2.80 -2.05 17.81
C LEU A 34 -2.49 -3.26 18.73
N GLN A 35 -2.42 -3.07 20.04
CA GLN A 35 -2.80 -4.16 20.96
C GLN A 35 -3.91 -3.69 21.88
N GLY A 36 -5.14 -3.83 21.39
CA GLY A 36 -6.34 -3.72 22.21
C GLY A 36 -6.28 -4.77 23.31
N THR A 37 -6.44 -4.31 24.54
CA THR A 37 -6.46 -5.17 25.72
C THR A 37 -7.84 -5.81 25.84
N SER A 38 -7.95 -7.11 25.58
CA SER A 38 -9.01 -7.93 26.17
C SER A 38 -8.57 -9.39 26.25
N ASN A 39 -8.12 -9.78 27.44
CA ASN A 39 -7.71 -11.13 27.83
C ASN A 39 -8.90 -12.10 27.98
N SER A 40 -9.83 -12.18 27.02
CA SER A 40 -10.90 -13.20 27.07
C SER A 40 -11.67 -13.36 25.74
N ASP A 41 -10.98 -13.59 24.63
CA ASP A 41 -11.65 -14.17 23.44
C ASP A 41 -10.70 -15.06 22.63
N THR A 42 -9.95 -15.91 23.35
CA THR A 42 -9.20 -16.99 22.72
C THR A 42 -10.21 -18.05 22.26
N ALA A 43 -10.23 -18.31 20.95
CA ALA A 43 -10.93 -19.39 20.25
C ALA A 43 -12.30 -19.09 19.61
N ARG A 44 -12.60 -17.84 19.23
CA ARG A 44 -13.27 -17.68 17.94
C ARG A 44 -12.18 -17.71 16.88
N GLN A 45 -11.94 -18.90 16.35
CA GLN A 45 -11.31 -19.05 15.05
C GLN A 45 -12.04 -18.07 14.14
N PHE A 46 -11.37 -16.97 13.79
CA PHE A 46 -11.88 -16.00 12.85
C PHE A 46 -11.91 -16.74 11.52
N ILE A 47 -12.99 -17.49 11.29
CA ILE A 47 -13.31 -18.05 10.00
C ILE A 47 -13.61 -16.82 9.18
N ASN A 48 -12.57 -16.34 8.51
CA ASN A 48 -12.74 -15.35 7.49
C ASN A 48 -13.49 -16.08 6.37
N GLU A 49 -14.81 -16.06 6.44
CA GLU A 49 -15.70 -16.30 5.30
C GLU A 49 -15.44 -15.18 4.29
N ARG A 50 -14.19 -15.07 3.80
CA ARG A 50 -13.92 -14.34 2.58
C ARG A 50 -14.77 -15.06 1.58
N LYS A 51 -15.86 -14.45 1.14
CA LYS A 51 -16.47 -14.80 -0.14
C LYS A 51 -15.27 -14.97 -1.06
N LEU A 52 -15.06 -16.19 -1.59
CA LEU A 52 -13.93 -16.51 -2.47
C LEU A 52 -13.89 -15.61 -3.72
N THR A 53 -14.90 -14.77 -3.87
CA THR A 53 -15.15 -13.87 -4.97
C THR A 53 -15.47 -12.49 -4.42
N TYR A 54 -14.50 -11.58 -4.53
CA TYR A 54 -14.75 -10.15 -4.35
C TYR A 54 -15.60 -9.63 -5.51
N LEU A 55 -16.58 -8.78 -5.20
CA LEU A 55 -17.42 -8.13 -6.18
C LEU A 55 -16.96 -6.68 -6.31
N ILE A 56 -16.84 -6.22 -7.54
CA ILE A 56 -16.46 -4.85 -7.86
C ILE A 56 -17.52 -3.88 -7.33
N GLN A 57 -17.06 -2.83 -6.65
CA GLN A 57 -17.87 -1.78 -6.03
C GLN A 57 -17.53 -0.39 -6.61
N PRO A 58 -18.44 0.59 -6.49
CA PRO A 58 -18.13 1.97 -6.81
C PRO A 58 -16.90 2.49 -6.05
N GLY A 59 -16.05 3.26 -6.72
CA GLY A 59 -14.79 3.78 -6.18
C GLY A 59 -13.59 2.84 -6.30
N ASP A 60 -13.77 1.59 -6.72
CA ASP A 60 -12.67 0.70 -7.02
C ASP A 60 -11.84 1.20 -8.21
N ASN A 61 -10.53 0.90 -8.21
CA ASN A 61 -9.64 1.18 -9.32
C ASN A 61 -9.22 -0.12 -10.00
N LEU A 62 -9.61 -0.27 -11.27
CA LEU A 62 -9.39 -1.50 -12.05
C LEU A 62 -8.27 -1.29 -13.06
N TYR A 63 -7.20 -2.06 -12.92
CA TYR A 63 -6.18 -2.16 -13.96
C TYR A 63 -6.63 -3.13 -15.05
N ILE A 64 -6.66 -2.67 -16.30
CA ILE A 64 -7.13 -3.46 -17.45
C ILE A 64 -6.02 -3.53 -18.48
N LYS A 65 -5.55 -4.75 -18.75
CA LYS A 65 -4.58 -5.06 -19.80
C LYS A 65 -5.25 -5.88 -20.89
N VAL A 66 -5.21 -5.38 -22.12
CA VAL A 66 -5.81 -6.06 -23.28
C VAL A 66 -4.78 -7.00 -23.91
N VAL A 67 -5.11 -8.29 -23.96
CA VAL A 67 -4.28 -9.30 -24.64
C VAL A 67 -5.02 -9.74 -25.90
N SER A 68 -4.40 -9.52 -27.06
CA SER A 68 -4.95 -9.86 -28.37
C SER A 68 -3.91 -10.66 -29.18
N LEU A 69 -4.39 -11.40 -30.18
CA LEU A 69 -3.55 -12.07 -31.17
C LEU A 69 -2.89 -11.07 -32.12
N ASP A 70 -3.57 -9.96 -32.40
CA ASP A 70 -3.03 -8.87 -33.20
C ASP A 70 -2.26 -7.89 -32.29
N GLU A 71 -0.96 -7.79 -32.54
CA GLU A 71 -0.05 -6.94 -31.77
C GLU A 71 -0.42 -5.46 -31.89
N LYS A 72 -0.87 -5.01 -33.06
CA LYS A 72 -1.27 -3.61 -33.27
C LYS A 72 -2.44 -3.24 -32.38
N THR A 73 -3.46 -4.10 -32.32
CA THR A 73 -4.61 -3.95 -31.42
C THR A 73 -4.15 -3.95 -29.95
N ALA A 74 -3.29 -4.88 -29.54
CA ALA A 74 -2.79 -4.92 -28.17
C ALA A 74 -2.02 -3.64 -27.79
N ILE A 75 -1.20 -3.11 -28.68
CA ILE A 75 -0.47 -1.84 -28.46
C ILE A 75 -1.46 -0.68 -28.33
N LEU A 76 -2.46 -0.59 -29.20
CA LEU A 76 -3.45 0.50 -29.19
C LEU A 76 -4.18 0.63 -27.85
N PHE A 77 -4.52 -0.49 -27.21
CA PHE A 77 -5.22 -0.49 -25.92
C PHE A 77 -4.28 -0.41 -24.70
N ASN A 78 -2.99 -0.73 -24.85
CA ASN A 78 -1.98 -0.67 -23.80
C ASN A 78 -0.94 0.45 -24.07
N LEU A 79 -1.40 1.60 -24.60
CA LEU A 79 -0.53 2.69 -25.09
C LEU A 79 0.41 3.26 -24.01
N LEU A 80 -0.04 3.27 -22.76
CA LEU A 80 0.73 3.74 -21.61
C LEU A 80 1.86 2.77 -21.22
N GLU A 81 1.71 1.47 -21.51
CA GLU A 81 2.74 0.45 -21.27
C GLU A 81 3.84 0.48 -22.35
N SER A 82 3.50 0.93 -23.58
CA SER A 82 4.40 0.94 -24.73
C SER A 82 5.27 2.20 -24.85
N THR A 83 4.84 3.33 -24.30
CA THR A 83 5.57 4.61 -24.40
C THR A 83 6.64 4.78 -23.32
N SER A 84 6.48 4.12 -22.17
CA SER A 84 7.38 4.23 -21.02
C SER A 84 7.76 2.84 -20.53
N GLY A 85 8.83 2.30 -21.11
CA GLY A 85 9.29 0.93 -20.84
C GLY A 85 9.51 0.65 -19.35
N ALA A 86 9.14 -0.56 -18.90
CA ALA A 86 9.36 -1.23 -17.60
C ALA A 86 9.07 -0.45 -16.28
N GLN A 87 9.02 0.89 -16.27
CA GLN A 87 8.84 1.71 -15.08
C GLN A 87 7.38 1.87 -14.65
N ASN A 88 6.43 1.58 -15.53
CA ASN A 88 4.99 1.58 -15.20
C ASN A 88 4.49 0.33 -14.47
N ALA A 89 5.35 -0.67 -14.25
CA ALA A 89 5.01 -1.87 -13.49
C ALA A 89 5.05 -1.69 -11.96
N ASN A 90 5.41 -0.48 -11.48
CA ASN A 90 5.34 -0.13 -10.07
C ASN A 90 3.90 0.23 -9.66
N ASP A 91 3.55 0.09 -8.38
CA ASP A 91 2.20 0.33 -7.85
C ASP A 91 1.64 1.71 -8.24
N GLN A 92 2.50 2.73 -8.29
CA GLN A 92 2.14 4.07 -8.74
C GLN A 92 1.74 4.12 -10.22
N GLY A 93 2.47 3.40 -11.09
CA GLY A 93 2.16 3.32 -12.52
C GLY A 93 0.87 2.56 -12.78
N ILE A 94 0.63 1.48 -12.03
CA ILE A 94 -0.62 0.70 -12.10
C ILE A 94 -1.82 1.57 -11.70
N TYR A 95 -1.69 2.35 -10.62
CA TYR A 95 -2.75 3.25 -10.16
C TYR A 95 -3.06 4.34 -11.20
N LEU A 96 -2.05 4.98 -11.78
CA LEU A 96 -2.22 6.01 -12.80
C LEU A 96 -2.82 5.47 -14.11
N ASN A 97 -2.59 4.20 -14.41
CA ASN A 97 -3.10 3.51 -15.59
C ASN A 97 -4.38 2.70 -15.31
N SER A 98 -5.05 2.94 -14.18
CA SER A 98 -6.27 2.25 -13.77
C SER A 98 -7.54 3.05 -14.09
N TYR A 99 -8.67 2.36 -14.15
CA TYR A 99 -9.99 2.93 -14.40
C TYR A 99 -10.82 2.92 -13.11
N THR A 100 -11.33 4.07 -12.70
CA THR A 100 -12.20 4.18 -11.53
C THR A 100 -13.64 3.78 -11.86
N VAL A 101 -14.25 2.99 -10.98
CA VAL A 101 -15.66 2.60 -11.07
C VAL A 101 -16.54 3.74 -10.58
N SER A 102 -17.47 4.20 -11.42
CA SER A 102 -18.44 5.24 -11.08
C SER A 102 -19.47 4.79 -10.03
N ASP A 103 -20.21 5.73 -9.45
CA ASP A 103 -21.30 5.45 -8.50
C ASP A 103 -22.41 4.56 -9.08
N GLU A 104 -22.62 4.66 -10.40
CA GLU A 104 -23.55 3.83 -11.15
C GLU A 104 -22.98 2.42 -11.48
N GLY A 105 -21.71 2.17 -11.15
CA GLY A 105 -21.05 0.88 -11.37
C GLY A 105 -20.45 0.70 -12.78
N PHE A 106 -20.12 1.80 -13.46
CA PHE A 106 -19.52 1.78 -14.79
C PHE A 106 -18.04 2.16 -14.79
N ILE A 107 -17.31 1.67 -15.78
CA ILE A 107 -15.99 2.20 -16.16
C ILE A 107 -16.04 2.82 -17.55
N GLU A 108 -15.23 3.84 -17.78
CA GLU A 108 -15.04 4.47 -19.09
C GLU A 108 -13.77 3.94 -19.74
N PHE A 109 -13.92 3.04 -20.71
CA PHE A 109 -12.80 2.43 -21.42
C PHE A 109 -12.64 3.05 -22.82
N PRO A 110 -11.40 3.21 -23.35
CA PRO A 110 -11.18 3.81 -24.67
C PRO A 110 -11.90 3.05 -25.79
N LEU A 111 -12.34 3.77 -26.82
CA LEU A 111 -13.01 3.23 -28.04
C LEU A 111 -14.44 2.67 -27.83
N THR A 112 -15.15 3.14 -26.80
CA THR A 112 -16.62 3.34 -26.67
C THR A 112 -17.37 2.47 -25.64
N VAL A 113 -18.29 3.16 -24.93
CA VAL A 113 -19.39 2.76 -24.03
C VAL A 113 -19.02 2.43 -22.58
N LYS A 114 -19.75 3.08 -21.65
CA LYS A 114 -19.82 2.76 -20.23
C LYS A 114 -20.00 1.24 -20.03
N ILE A 115 -19.00 0.57 -19.47
CA ILE A 115 -19.05 -0.87 -19.24
C ILE A 115 -19.58 -1.11 -17.82
N ILE A 116 -20.68 -1.86 -17.69
CA ILE A 116 -21.20 -2.23 -16.37
C ILE A 116 -20.28 -3.28 -15.74
N VAL A 117 -19.70 -2.94 -14.60
CA VAL A 117 -18.78 -3.83 -13.86
C VAL A 117 -19.32 -4.22 -12.49
N GLN A 118 -20.41 -3.61 -12.05
CA GLN A 118 -21.07 -3.93 -10.79
C GLN A 118 -21.41 -5.43 -10.70
N ASN A 119 -21.16 -6.02 -9.53
CA ASN A 119 -21.41 -7.44 -9.25
C ASN A 119 -20.65 -8.43 -10.15
N LEU A 120 -19.66 -7.97 -10.92
CA LEU A 120 -18.74 -8.85 -11.60
C LEU A 120 -17.54 -9.15 -10.71
N ASN A 121 -17.00 -10.35 -10.90
CA ASN A 121 -15.74 -10.79 -10.32
C ASN A 121 -14.57 -10.74 -11.30
N LYS A 122 -14.87 -10.75 -12.61
CA LYS A 122 -13.90 -10.71 -13.71
C LYS A 122 -14.46 -9.89 -14.87
N VAL A 123 -13.76 -8.82 -15.24
CA VAL A 123 -14.14 -7.95 -16.37
C VAL A 123 -13.89 -8.64 -17.73
N ALA A 124 -12.91 -9.53 -17.82
CA ALA A 124 -12.47 -10.19 -19.06
C ALA A 124 -13.58 -10.95 -19.83
N ARG A 125 -14.64 -11.40 -19.15
CA ARG A 125 -15.73 -12.15 -19.79
C ARG A 125 -16.52 -11.30 -20.80
N TRP A 126 -16.57 -9.98 -20.62
CA TRP A 126 -17.32 -9.10 -21.52
C TRP A 126 -16.59 -8.83 -22.83
N MET A 127 -15.27 -8.67 -22.79
CA MET A 127 -14.46 -8.34 -23.97
C MET A 127 -14.32 -9.51 -24.96
N GLN A 128 -14.67 -10.73 -24.56
CA GLN A 128 -14.62 -11.93 -25.39
C GLN A 128 -15.98 -12.36 -25.94
N ARG A 129 -17.05 -11.60 -25.69
CA ARG A 129 -18.36 -11.95 -26.26
C ARG A 129 -18.35 -11.70 -27.76
N PRO A 130 -18.64 -12.70 -28.60
CA PRO A 130 -18.89 -12.44 -30.00
C PRO A 130 -20.10 -11.50 -30.09
N CYS A 131 -19.99 -10.49 -30.95
CA CYS A 131 -21.10 -9.62 -31.33
C CYS A 131 -22.28 -10.46 -31.85
#